data_AF-A0A919VCH1-F1
#
_entry.id   AF-A0A919VCH1-F1
#
_cell.length_a   1.000
_cell.length_b   1.000
_cell.length_c   1.000
_cell.angle_alpha   90.00
_cell.angle_beta   90.00
_cell.angle_gamma   90.00
#
_symmetry.space_group_name_H-M   'P 1'
#
loop_
_entity.id
_entity.type
_entity.pdbx_description
1 polymer ?
#
loop_
_entity_poly.entity_id
_entity_poly.type
_entity_poly.pdbx_seq_one_letter_code
_entity_poly.pdbx_strand_id
1 'polypeptide(L)'
;MAALVCFIALGAVGGLILLQTPAGDSDSLTLRSAGSIVNEPGQAGDLRLQTPTPTPAPTATPAATPSYTATTKIIKKSGSSYLQVKVKTRSSAKFNVRQRVCRGDSCRTQSADLIVASGQTLSTTPKLGKGSYRKSGRHVVTVLPLPTVTATVTATPTVTTTVTATPRVTVTTTPAPTPGPTVTATVTVTATPGATTRPTANPDRCGAPDNNWGLHYCASPGNLVTSAPAGLCDSGIFECIPNFNNGTGHIVVCSDGKLSKSGGIGGSCSSHGGNKADVRDGWVPPSNTEEPIEEEDPLSQWPG
;
A
#
# COMPACT_ATOMS: atom_id res chain seq x y z
N MET A 1 15.39 -61.11 -9.06
CA MET A 1 14.30 -61.70 -8.26
C MET A 1 14.46 -61.22 -6.82
N ALA A 2 13.52 -60.41 -6.32
CA ALA A 2 13.17 -60.24 -4.90
C ALA A 2 12.14 -59.10 -4.85
N ALA A 3 10.87 -59.49 -4.91
CA ALA A 3 9.73 -58.60 -4.77
C ALA A 3 9.49 -58.35 -3.26
N LEU A 4 9.46 -57.10 -2.83
CA LEU A 4 8.93 -56.73 -1.53
C LEU A 4 7.61 -55.99 -1.73
N VAL A 5 6.54 -56.75 -1.53
CA VAL A 5 5.16 -56.32 -1.46
C VAL A 5 4.93 -55.78 -0.05
N CYS A 6 4.43 -54.54 0.07
CA CYS A 6 3.90 -54.03 1.34
C CYS A 6 2.47 -53.52 1.10
N PHE A 7 1.53 -54.18 1.77
CA PHE A 7 0.09 -53.92 1.75
C PHE A 7 -0.28 -52.82 2.76
N ILE A 8 -1.09 -51.87 2.27
CA ILE A 8 -2.33 -51.29 2.84
C ILE A 8 -2.40 -50.94 4.34
N ALA A 9 -2.76 -49.67 4.61
CA ALA A 9 -3.77 -49.34 5.63
C ALA A 9 -4.66 -48.18 5.13
N LEU A 10 -5.93 -48.48 4.86
CA LEU A 10 -7.02 -47.52 4.68
C LEU A 10 -7.37 -46.90 6.04
N GLY A 11 -7.47 -45.57 6.08
CA GLY A 11 -8.08 -44.81 7.18
C GLY A 11 -8.97 -43.73 6.60
N ALA A 12 -10.19 -44.09 6.20
CA ALA A 12 -11.24 -43.14 5.86
C ALA A 12 -12.03 -42.82 7.14
N VAL A 13 -11.92 -41.59 7.65
CA VAL A 13 -12.80 -41.07 8.68
C VAL A 13 -13.56 -39.91 8.06
N GLY A 14 -14.83 -40.16 7.74
CA GLY A 14 -15.76 -39.17 7.22
C GLY A 14 -16.22 -38.23 8.34
N GLY A 15 -15.96 -36.94 8.15
CA GLY A 15 -16.59 -35.86 8.91
C GLY A 15 -17.63 -35.16 8.02
N LEU A 16 -18.90 -35.49 8.25
CA LEU A 16 -20.04 -34.80 7.65
C LEU A 16 -20.23 -33.47 8.40
N ILE A 17 -19.85 -32.34 7.78
CA ILE A 17 -20.16 -31.01 8.31
C ILE A 17 -21.50 -30.56 7.73
N LEU A 18 -22.53 -30.55 8.56
CA LEU A 18 -23.79 -29.87 8.29
C LEU A 18 -23.58 -28.36 8.47
N LEU A 19 -23.61 -27.61 7.36
CA LEU A 19 -23.71 -26.15 7.39
C LEU A 19 -25.20 -25.77 7.47
N GLN A 20 -25.64 -25.37 8.65
CA GLN A 20 -26.91 -24.67 8.85
C GLN A 20 -26.76 -23.20 8.42
N THR A 21 -27.55 -22.78 7.44
CA THR A 21 -27.78 -21.38 7.10
C THR A 21 -28.93 -20.83 7.93
N PRO A 22 -28.74 -19.81 8.79
CA PRO A 22 -29.84 -19.04 9.30
C PRO A 22 -30.35 -18.08 8.21
N ALA A 23 -31.62 -18.24 7.85
CA ALA A 23 -32.42 -17.21 7.20
C ALA A 23 -32.55 -16.04 8.18
N GLY A 24 -32.10 -14.86 7.76
CA GLY A 24 -32.29 -13.60 8.47
C GLY A 24 -33.30 -12.77 7.70
N ASP A 25 -34.45 -12.57 8.33
CA ASP A 25 -35.60 -11.84 7.83
C ASP A 25 -35.28 -10.38 7.48
N SER A 26 -35.98 -9.91 6.44
CA SER A 26 -35.97 -8.54 5.96
C SER A 26 -36.98 -7.73 6.77
N ASP A 27 -36.52 -6.93 7.73
CA ASP A 27 -37.37 -5.94 8.42
C ASP A 27 -37.25 -4.58 7.74
N SER A 28 -38.28 -4.28 6.95
CA SER A 28 -38.53 -2.98 6.32
C SER A 28 -39.02 -1.97 7.35
N LEU A 29 -38.10 -1.19 7.93
CA LEU A 29 -38.48 -0.03 8.74
C LEU A 29 -38.97 1.11 7.85
N THR A 30 -40.29 1.21 7.79
CA THR A 30 -41.03 2.31 7.17
C THR A 30 -41.05 3.48 8.16
N LEU A 31 -40.17 4.47 7.95
CA LEU A 31 -40.23 5.73 8.70
C LEU A 31 -41.38 6.59 8.17
N ARG A 32 -42.47 6.60 8.93
CA ARG A 32 -43.58 7.54 8.80
C ARG A 32 -43.07 8.96 9.07
N SER A 33 -43.20 9.81 8.05
CA SER A 33 -43.12 11.26 8.16
C SER A 33 -44.38 11.77 8.84
N ALA A 34 -44.23 12.37 10.02
CA ALA A 34 -45.26 13.18 10.67
C ALA A 34 -44.96 14.66 10.36
N GLY A 35 -45.95 15.34 9.81
CA GLY A 35 -45.85 16.72 9.38
C GLY A 35 -46.01 17.77 10.48
N SER A 36 -45.72 18.99 10.05
CA SER A 36 -46.22 20.30 10.50
C SER A 36 -46.01 20.68 11.96
N ILE A 37 -45.30 21.80 12.19
CA ILE A 37 -45.95 23.05 12.66
C ILE A 37 -45.17 24.27 12.12
N VAL A 38 -45.95 25.24 11.65
CA VAL A 38 -45.63 26.59 11.19
C VAL A 38 -45.12 27.47 12.33
N ASN A 39 -44.09 28.28 12.08
CA ASN A 39 -43.99 29.67 12.59
C ASN A 39 -42.81 30.42 11.96
N GLU A 40 -43.15 31.36 11.07
CA GLU A 40 -42.44 32.62 10.81
C GLU A 40 -43.19 33.74 11.58
N PRO A 41 -42.65 34.95 11.83
CA PRO A 41 -41.70 35.67 10.97
C PRO A 41 -40.54 36.37 11.69
N GLY A 42 -39.48 36.65 10.92
CA GLY A 42 -38.36 37.47 11.38
C GLY A 42 -37.47 37.87 10.21
N GLN A 43 -37.90 38.92 9.51
CA GLN A 43 -37.16 39.58 8.42
C GLN A 43 -35.70 39.88 8.83
N ALA A 44 -34.77 39.19 8.18
CA ALA A 44 -33.37 39.61 8.08
C ALA A 44 -32.99 39.60 6.60
N GLY A 45 -32.31 40.67 6.19
CA GLY A 45 -32.11 41.07 4.79
C GLY A 45 -31.55 39.99 3.86
N ASP A 46 -32.15 39.96 2.67
CA ASP A 46 -31.84 39.11 1.53
C ASP A 46 -30.49 39.53 0.91
N LEU A 47 -29.38 39.01 1.45
CA LEU A 47 -28.14 38.86 0.69
C LEU A 47 -28.25 37.58 -0.12
N ARG A 48 -28.80 37.72 -1.32
CA ARG A 48 -28.94 36.65 -2.31
C ARG A 48 -27.55 36.17 -2.78
N LEU A 49 -26.99 35.18 -2.08
CA LEU A 49 -25.86 34.41 -2.58
C LEU A 49 -26.29 33.71 -3.88
N GLN A 50 -25.66 34.08 -4.99
CA GLN A 50 -25.84 33.40 -6.27
C GLN A 50 -25.43 31.93 -6.09
N THR A 51 -26.42 31.04 -6.13
CA THR A 51 -26.17 29.60 -6.24
C THR A 51 -25.43 29.36 -7.55
N PRO A 52 -24.18 28.86 -7.52
CA PRO A 52 -23.44 28.60 -8.75
C PRO A 52 -24.20 27.56 -9.57
N THR A 53 -24.54 27.92 -10.80
CA THR A 53 -25.11 27.00 -11.80
C THR A 53 -24.18 25.78 -11.90
N PRO A 54 -24.67 24.54 -11.67
CA PRO A 54 -23.83 23.36 -11.75
C PRO A 54 -23.29 23.22 -13.18
N THR A 55 -21.98 23.35 -13.32
CA THR A 55 -21.26 23.09 -14.57
C THR A 55 -21.56 21.66 -15.01
N PRO A 56 -21.98 21.41 -16.27
CA PRO A 56 -22.31 20.07 -16.75
C PRO A 56 -21.14 19.12 -16.53
N ALA A 57 -21.43 17.96 -15.92
CA ALA A 57 -20.45 16.91 -15.68
C ALA A 57 -19.83 16.49 -17.02
N PRO A 58 -18.50 16.44 -17.15
CA PRO A 58 -17.85 16.09 -18.41
C PRO A 58 -18.28 14.68 -18.82
N THR A 59 -18.82 14.56 -20.04
CA THR A 59 -19.12 13.27 -20.67
C THR A 59 -17.81 12.48 -20.77
N ALA A 60 -17.71 11.35 -20.07
CA ALA A 60 -16.51 10.53 -20.04
C ALA A 60 -16.25 9.96 -21.44
N THR A 61 -15.18 10.42 -22.10
CA THR A 61 -14.68 9.84 -23.34
C THR A 61 -14.30 8.37 -23.10
N PRO A 62 -14.76 7.41 -23.94
CA PRO A 62 -14.40 6.01 -23.79
C PRO A 62 -12.87 5.85 -23.80
N ALA A 63 -12.33 5.25 -22.74
CA ALA A 63 -10.90 5.10 -22.57
C ALA A 63 -10.31 4.22 -23.69
N ALA A 64 -9.28 4.72 -24.37
CA ALA A 64 -8.56 3.98 -25.40
C ALA A 64 -8.07 2.62 -24.85
N THR A 65 -8.14 1.57 -25.66
CA THR A 65 -7.65 0.24 -25.28
C THR A 65 -6.16 0.33 -24.94
N PRO A 66 -5.73 -0.09 -23.73
CA PRO A 66 -4.34 0.05 -23.33
C PRO A 66 -3.45 -0.86 -24.19
N SER A 67 -2.40 -0.28 -24.77
CA SER A 67 -1.38 -1.03 -25.51
C SER A 67 -0.44 -1.74 -24.53
N TYR A 68 -0.35 -3.07 -24.62
CA TYR A 68 0.53 -3.90 -23.80
C TYR A 68 1.20 -5.03 -24.58
N THR A 69 2.29 -5.56 -24.04
CA THR A 69 2.97 -6.78 -24.51
C THR A 69 3.14 -7.72 -23.32
N ALA A 70 2.63 -8.96 -23.44
CA ALA A 70 2.79 -10.00 -22.42
C ALA A 70 3.56 -11.19 -22.99
N THR A 71 4.48 -11.74 -22.19
CA THR A 71 5.26 -12.93 -22.56
C THR A 71 5.28 -13.93 -21.42
N THR A 72 5.30 -15.21 -21.77
CA THR A 72 5.36 -16.32 -20.81
C THR A 72 6.51 -17.26 -21.18
N LYS A 73 7.31 -17.70 -20.21
CA LYS A 73 8.40 -18.64 -20.40
C LYS A 73 8.44 -19.64 -19.25
N ILE A 74 8.73 -20.91 -19.53
CA ILE A 74 9.01 -21.89 -18.48
C ILE A 74 10.52 -21.91 -18.26
N ILE A 75 10.94 -21.74 -17.01
CA ILE A 75 12.34 -21.80 -16.60
C ILE A 75 12.50 -22.90 -15.53
N LYS A 76 13.68 -23.52 -15.47
CA LYS A 76 13.98 -24.58 -14.50
C LYS A 76 15.06 -24.09 -13.53
N LYS A 77 14.83 -24.24 -12.24
CA LYS A 77 15.79 -23.89 -11.17
C LYS A 77 15.74 -24.97 -10.09
N SER A 78 16.90 -25.55 -9.75
CA SER A 78 17.06 -26.55 -8.67
C SER A 78 16.03 -27.70 -8.73
N GLY A 79 15.86 -28.30 -9.91
CA GLY A 79 14.92 -29.42 -10.13
C GLY A 79 13.42 -29.05 -10.12
N SER A 80 13.08 -27.78 -9.91
CA SER A 80 11.71 -27.24 -10.01
C SER A 80 11.53 -26.40 -11.27
N SER A 81 10.33 -26.44 -11.85
CA SER A 81 9.92 -25.56 -12.95
C SER A 81 9.14 -24.36 -12.42
N TYR A 82 9.31 -23.22 -13.09
CA TYR A 82 8.66 -21.94 -12.80
C TYR A 82 8.09 -21.37 -14.10
N LEU A 83 6.95 -20.70 -14.02
CA LEU A 83 6.39 -19.93 -15.12
C LEU A 83 6.79 -18.47 -14.94
N GLN A 84 7.73 -17.99 -15.74
CA GLN A 84 8.06 -16.57 -15.84
C GLN A 84 7.02 -15.86 -16.70
N VAL A 85 6.41 -14.82 -16.18
CA VAL A 85 5.43 -13.96 -16.85
C VAL A 85 6.00 -12.55 -16.84
N LYS A 86 6.18 -11.91 -18.01
CA LYS A 86 6.67 -10.54 -18.15
C LYS A 86 5.66 -9.70 -18.94
N VAL A 87 5.24 -8.57 -18.39
CA VAL A 87 4.24 -7.66 -18.98
C VAL A 87 4.82 -6.25 -19.08
N LYS A 88 4.75 -5.65 -20.27
CA LYS A 88 5.11 -4.25 -20.56
C LYS A 88 3.88 -3.47 -21.00
N THR A 89 3.65 -2.29 -20.44
CA THR A 89 2.47 -1.47 -20.75
C THR A 89 2.82 0.02 -20.81
N ARG A 90 2.06 0.79 -21.61
CA ARG A 90 2.14 2.26 -21.64
C ARG A 90 1.25 2.95 -20.61
N SER A 91 0.38 2.21 -19.94
CA SER A 91 -0.58 2.75 -18.96
C SER A 91 -0.65 1.86 -17.73
N SER A 92 -0.88 2.47 -16.57
CA SER A 92 -1.04 1.72 -15.31
C SER A 92 -2.26 0.81 -15.37
N ALA A 93 -2.07 -0.49 -15.14
CA ALA A 93 -3.16 -1.46 -15.15
C ALA A 93 -2.83 -2.72 -14.34
N LYS A 94 -3.87 -3.44 -13.93
CA LYS A 94 -3.78 -4.78 -13.37
C LYS A 94 -3.95 -5.79 -14.49
N PHE A 95 -3.04 -6.75 -14.57
CA PHE A 95 -3.01 -7.81 -15.56
C PHE A 95 -3.19 -9.16 -14.88
N ASN A 96 -4.12 -9.97 -15.37
CA ASN A 96 -4.22 -11.39 -15.05
C ASN A 96 -3.78 -12.19 -16.27
N VAL A 97 -2.62 -12.83 -16.19
CA VAL A 97 -2.08 -13.63 -17.29
C VAL A 97 -2.29 -15.11 -16.99
N ARG A 98 -3.00 -15.81 -17.87
CA ARG A 98 -3.30 -17.23 -17.76
C ARG A 98 -2.55 -18.01 -18.81
N GLN A 99 -1.76 -18.99 -18.39
CA GLN A 99 -1.01 -19.89 -19.28
C GLN A 99 -1.33 -21.34 -18.94
N ARG A 100 -1.75 -22.12 -19.93
CA ARG A 100 -1.84 -23.57 -19.79
C ARG A 100 -0.44 -24.18 -19.82
N VAL A 101 -0.11 -24.97 -18.80
CA VAL A 101 1.17 -25.66 -18.63
C VAL A 101 0.91 -27.15 -18.39
N CYS A 102 1.75 -28.01 -18.98
CA CYS A 102 1.57 -29.46 -18.91
C CYS A 102 2.82 -30.15 -18.37
N ARG A 103 2.63 -31.23 -17.62
CA ARG A 103 3.65 -32.16 -17.14
C ARG A 103 3.23 -33.56 -17.58
N GLY A 104 3.93 -34.11 -18.57
CA GLY A 104 3.42 -35.29 -19.30
C GLY A 104 2.08 -34.94 -19.96
N ASP A 105 1.10 -35.82 -19.81
CA ASP A 105 -0.26 -35.64 -20.36
C ASP A 105 -1.19 -34.83 -19.45
N SER A 106 -0.74 -34.51 -18.23
CA SER A 106 -1.52 -33.70 -17.29
C SER A 106 -1.27 -32.22 -17.53
N CYS A 107 -2.33 -31.47 -17.85
CA CYS A 107 -2.28 -30.03 -18.08
C CYS A 107 -3.10 -29.27 -17.04
N ARG A 108 -2.63 -28.08 -16.65
CA ARG A 108 -3.38 -27.14 -15.81
C ARG A 108 -3.15 -25.70 -16.26
N THR A 109 -4.05 -24.81 -15.88
CA THR A 109 -3.88 -23.37 -16.12
C THR A 109 -3.23 -22.72 -14.91
N GLN A 110 -2.09 -22.07 -15.13
CA GLN A 110 -1.43 -21.24 -14.14
C GLN A 110 -1.77 -19.78 -14.41
N SER A 111 -2.22 -19.07 -13.37
CA SER A 111 -2.48 -17.64 -13.42
C SER A 111 -1.39 -16.86 -12.70
N ALA A 112 -1.16 -15.63 -13.13
CA ALA A 112 -0.30 -14.66 -12.48
C ALA A 112 -0.97 -13.28 -12.53
N ASP A 113 -1.09 -12.63 -11.37
CA ASP A 113 -1.57 -11.26 -11.25
C ASP A 113 -0.38 -10.30 -11.16
N LEU A 114 -0.41 -9.24 -11.96
CA LEU A 114 0.61 -8.20 -12.01
C LEU A 114 -0.07 -6.83 -11.95
N ILE A 115 0.41 -5.92 -11.11
CA ILE A 115 0.02 -4.51 -11.14
C ILE A 115 1.20 -3.76 -11.74
N VAL A 116 1.07 -3.27 -12.96
CA VAL A 116 2.16 -2.62 -13.69
C VAL A 116 1.87 -1.14 -13.81
N ALA A 117 2.79 -0.29 -13.37
CA ALA A 117 2.65 1.15 -13.56
C ALA A 117 2.95 1.56 -15.00
N SER A 118 2.48 2.75 -15.38
CA SER A 118 2.70 3.33 -16.70
C SER A 118 4.17 3.33 -17.11
N GLY A 119 4.46 2.82 -18.32
CA GLY A 119 5.81 2.81 -18.90
C GLY A 119 6.73 1.72 -18.35
N GLN A 120 6.27 0.92 -17.39
CA GLN A 120 7.11 -0.08 -16.73
C GLN A 120 6.92 -1.49 -17.32
N THR A 121 7.90 -2.34 -17.02
CA THR A 121 7.84 -3.77 -17.28
C THR A 121 7.93 -4.52 -15.96
N LEU A 122 6.98 -5.40 -15.68
CA LEU A 122 6.99 -6.20 -14.46
C LEU A 122 7.06 -7.69 -14.82
N SER A 123 7.78 -8.46 -13.99
CA SER A 123 7.90 -9.91 -14.14
C SER A 123 7.57 -10.64 -12.84
N THR A 124 6.91 -11.79 -12.93
CA THR A 124 6.68 -12.71 -11.81
C THR A 124 6.98 -14.14 -12.22
N THR A 125 7.37 -14.99 -11.27
CA THR A 125 7.80 -16.38 -11.53
C THR A 125 7.11 -17.38 -10.59
N PRO A 126 5.78 -17.61 -10.69
CA PRO A 126 5.10 -18.65 -9.92
C PRO A 126 5.74 -20.03 -10.12
N LYS A 127 5.94 -20.74 -9.00
CA LYS A 127 6.49 -22.10 -8.99
C LYS A 127 5.44 -23.11 -9.46
N LEU A 128 5.81 -23.94 -10.43
CA LEU A 128 4.94 -25.01 -10.94
C LEU A 128 5.10 -26.31 -10.15
N GLY A 129 6.30 -26.56 -9.63
CA GLY A 129 6.62 -27.75 -8.83
C GLY A 129 7.84 -28.50 -9.37
N LYS A 130 8.15 -29.67 -8.80
CA LYS A 130 9.26 -30.52 -9.24
C LYS A 130 8.97 -31.15 -10.61
N GLY A 131 10.02 -31.33 -11.41
CA GLY A 131 9.95 -31.96 -12.73
C GLY A 131 9.92 -30.96 -13.89
N SER A 132 9.74 -31.47 -15.11
CA SER A 132 9.76 -30.68 -16.35
C SER A 132 8.33 -30.34 -16.78
N TYR A 133 8.08 -29.05 -17.01
CA TYR A 133 6.80 -28.54 -17.53
C TYR A 133 6.99 -27.96 -18.93
N ARG A 134 5.93 -27.99 -19.73
CA ARG A 134 5.87 -27.41 -21.09
C ARG A 134 4.69 -26.46 -21.19
N LYS A 135 4.82 -25.38 -21.98
CA LYS A 135 3.68 -24.50 -22.29
C LYS A 135 2.76 -25.22 -23.28
N SER A 136 1.47 -25.01 -23.14
CA SER A 136 0.47 -25.48 -24.10
C SER A 136 -0.44 -24.30 -24.45
N GLY A 137 -0.67 -24.09 -25.75
CA GLY A 137 -1.51 -23.00 -26.25
C GLY A 137 -0.97 -21.58 -26.04
N ARG A 138 -1.76 -20.61 -26.51
CA ARG A 138 -1.51 -19.17 -26.31
C ARG A 138 -1.92 -18.76 -24.90
N HIS A 139 -1.21 -17.79 -24.33
CA HIS A 139 -1.62 -17.20 -23.06
C HIS A 139 -2.84 -16.28 -23.28
N VAL A 140 -3.66 -16.14 -22.25
CA VAL A 140 -4.80 -15.21 -22.22
C VAL A 140 -4.48 -14.11 -21.21
N VAL A 141 -4.69 -12.86 -21.59
CA VAL A 141 -4.44 -11.70 -20.73
C VAL A 141 -5.76 -10.96 -20.52
N THR A 142 -6.13 -10.77 -19.25
CA THR A 142 -7.21 -9.87 -18.86
C THR A 142 -6.58 -8.62 -18.27
N VAL A 143 -7.01 -7.44 -18.74
CA VAL A 143 -6.51 -6.14 -18.28
C VAL A 143 -7.64 -5.40 -17.58
N LEU A 144 -7.39 -4.97 -16.35
CA LEU A 144 -8.27 -4.08 -15.60
C LEU A 144 -7.54 -2.75 -15.39
N PRO A 145 -7.99 -1.64 -16.01
CA PRO A 145 -7.35 -0.34 -15.83
C PRO A 145 -7.38 0.05 -14.35
N LEU A 146 -6.26 0.57 -13.83
CA LEU A 146 -6.24 1.14 -12.49
C LEU A 146 -6.99 2.49 -12.50
N PRO A 147 -7.67 2.86 -11.40
CA PRO A 147 -8.30 4.18 -11.32
C PRO A 147 -7.22 5.25 -11.52
N THR A 148 -7.43 6.11 -12.52
CA THR A 148 -6.53 7.24 -12.75
C THR A 148 -6.77 8.22 -11.62
N VAL A 149 -5.80 8.36 -10.70
CA VAL A 149 -5.88 9.39 -9.66
C VAL A 149 -5.71 10.73 -10.36
N THR A 150 -6.82 11.43 -10.58
CA THR A 150 -6.78 12.81 -11.07
C THR A 150 -6.30 13.66 -9.92
N ALA A 151 -5.00 13.97 -9.89
CA ALA A 151 -4.46 14.90 -8.92
C ALA A 151 -5.09 16.27 -9.17
N THR A 152 -6.06 16.64 -8.35
CA THR A 152 -6.53 18.02 -8.29
C THR A 152 -5.41 18.81 -7.65
N VAL A 153 -4.66 19.54 -8.45
CA VAL A 153 -3.66 20.48 -7.95
C VAL A 153 -4.42 21.67 -7.39
N THR A 154 -4.74 21.61 -6.10
CA THR A 154 -5.22 22.79 -5.38
C THR A 154 -4.08 23.79 -5.38
N ALA A 155 -4.23 24.90 -6.12
CA ALA A 155 -3.26 25.98 -6.12
C ALA A 155 -3.13 26.52 -4.69
N THR A 156 -2.00 26.25 -4.04
CA THR A 156 -1.69 26.87 -2.75
C THR A 156 -1.51 28.37 -3.00
N PRO A 157 -2.30 29.25 -2.35
CA PRO A 157 -2.12 30.69 -2.52
C PRO A 157 -0.72 31.06 -2.02
N THR A 158 0.07 31.68 -2.90
CA THR A 158 1.38 32.21 -2.55
C THR A 158 1.20 33.39 -1.60
N VAL A 159 1.56 33.23 -0.34
CA VAL A 159 1.56 34.34 0.64
C VAL A 159 2.82 35.16 0.42
N THR A 160 2.66 36.36 -0.14
CA THR A 160 3.72 37.37 -0.23
C THR A 160 3.95 37.97 1.15
N THR A 161 5.06 37.64 1.81
CA THR A 161 5.45 38.27 3.09
C THR A 161 6.17 39.59 2.81
N THR A 162 5.53 40.70 3.17
CA THR A 162 6.16 42.03 3.17
C THR A 162 7.02 42.17 4.42
N VAL A 163 8.34 42.26 4.26
CA VAL A 163 9.29 42.44 5.36
C VAL A 163 9.28 43.91 5.78
N THR A 164 8.67 44.22 6.92
CA THR A 164 8.74 45.55 7.54
C THR A 164 10.07 45.70 8.26
N ALA A 165 10.88 46.69 7.86
CA ALA A 165 12.18 46.97 8.45
C ALA A 165 12.05 47.45 9.91
N THR A 166 12.67 46.75 10.85
CA THR A 166 12.71 47.08 12.27
C THR A 166 13.72 48.23 12.52
N PRO A 167 13.41 49.24 13.36
CA PRO A 167 14.33 50.33 13.65
C PRO A 167 15.55 49.89 14.47
N ARG A 168 16.70 50.49 14.13
CA ARG A 168 18.02 50.28 14.72
C ARG A 168 18.05 50.82 16.17
N VAL A 169 18.27 49.93 17.14
CA VAL A 169 18.50 50.32 18.55
C VAL A 169 19.99 50.59 18.76
N THR A 170 20.30 51.77 19.29
CA THR A 170 21.65 52.18 19.71
C THR A 170 21.96 51.56 21.07
N VAL A 171 23.02 50.74 21.14
CA VAL A 171 23.45 50.07 22.38
C VAL A 171 24.54 50.93 23.05
N THR A 172 24.28 51.35 24.28
CA THR A 172 25.27 52.01 25.16
C THR A 172 26.16 50.95 25.80
N THR A 173 27.48 51.11 25.69
CA THR A 173 28.49 50.16 26.19
C THR A 173 28.68 50.25 27.71
N THR A 174 28.38 49.17 28.42
CA THR A 174 28.72 48.95 29.84
C THR A 174 30.06 48.19 29.94
N PRO A 175 30.96 48.53 30.88
CA PRO A 175 32.30 47.96 30.96
C PRO A 175 32.34 46.49 31.40
N ALA A 176 33.44 45.85 31.02
CA ALA A 176 33.69 44.43 30.90
C ALA A 176 33.63 43.61 32.21
N PRO A 177 32.94 42.45 32.20
CA PRO A 177 33.18 41.38 33.15
C PRO A 177 34.18 40.34 32.60
N THR A 178 34.91 39.78 33.57
CA THR A 178 35.90 38.70 33.61
C THR A 178 35.78 37.59 32.55
N PRO A 179 36.91 37.08 32.00
CA PRO A 179 36.90 35.99 31.01
C PRO A 179 36.35 34.69 31.60
N GLY A 180 35.14 34.32 31.19
CA GLY A 180 34.55 32.99 31.39
C GLY A 180 34.97 32.01 30.28
N PRO A 181 34.83 30.69 30.52
CA PRO A 181 35.35 29.65 29.63
C PRO A 181 34.77 29.73 28.22
N THR A 182 35.65 29.61 27.24
CA THR A 182 35.38 29.57 25.80
C THR A 182 34.31 28.54 25.47
N VAL A 183 33.11 29.00 25.13
CA VAL A 183 32.04 28.16 24.59
C VAL A 183 32.28 28.01 23.09
N THR A 184 32.66 26.80 22.67
CA THR A 184 32.78 26.40 21.26
C THR A 184 31.40 26.51 20.60
N ALA A 185 31.23 27.48 19.70
CA ALA A 185 30.00 27.63 18.92
C ALA A 185 29.85 26.46 17.94
N THR A 186 28.95 25.53 18.26
CA THR A 186 28.52 24.48 17.33
C THR A 186 27.61 25.11 16.28
N VAL A 187 28.11 25.25 15.05
CA VAL A 187 27.33 25.72 13.91
C VAL A 187 26.26 24.66 13.60
N THR A 188 25.01 24.95 13.96
CA THR A 188 23.89 24.08 13.66
C THR A 188 23.45 24.35 12.22
N VAL A 189 23.83 23.45 11.32
CA VAL A 189 23.42 23.50 9.92
C VAL A 189 21.92 23.21 9.87
N THR A 190 21.11 24.24 9.63
CA THR A 190 19.66 24.07 9.44
C THR A 190 19.45 23.47 8.05
N ALA A 191 19.15 22.17 8.00
CA ALA A 191 18.85 21.50 6.75
C ALA A 191 17.57 22.08 6.15
N THR A 192 17.67 22.63 4.94
CA THR A 192 16.53 23.01 4.11
C THR A 192 15.62 21.77 3.94
N PRO A 193 14.33 21.83 4.31
CA PRO A 193 13.42 20.71 4.13
C PRO A 193 13.36 20.32 2.65
N GLY A 194 13.96 19.19 2.31
CA GLY A 194 13.84 18.61 0.97
C GLY A 194 12.37 18.36 0.68
N ALA A 195 11.93 18.71 -0.53
CA ALA A 195 10.54 18.54 -0.95
C ALA A 195 10.09 17.09 -0.72
N THR A 196 9.26 16.89 0.30
CA THR A 196 8.66 15.59 0.62
C THR A 196 7.75 15.20 -0.54
N THR A 197 8.17 14.22 -1.32
CA THR A 197 7.33 13.63 -2.35
C THR A 197 6.08 13.04 -1.68
N ARG A 198 4.90 13.56 -2.06
CA ARG A 198 3.63 13.03 -1.57
C ARG A 198 3.56 11.54 -1.93
N PRO A 199 3.34 10.63 -0.97
CA PRO A 199 3.26 9.21 -1.25
C PRO A 199 2.18 8.94 -2.29
N THR A 200 2.51 8.11 -3.27
CA THR A 200 1.53 7.49 -4.15
C THR A 200 0.55 6.72 -3.27
N ALA A 201 -0.74 7.07 -3.33
CA ALA A 201 -1.80 6.40 -2.58
C ALA A 201 -1.74 4.90 -2.86
N ASN A 202 -1.54 4.12 -1.81
CA ASN A 202 -1.40 2.68 -1.89
C ASN A 202 -2.78 2.03 -1.67
N PRO A 203 -3.34 1.29 -2.64
CA PRO A 203 -4.75 0.91 -2.62
C PRO A 203 -5.15 -0.18 -1.63
N ASP A 204 -4.24 -0.77 -0.84
CA ASP A 204 -4.64 -1.82 0.10
C ASP A 204 -3.80 -1.85 1.38
N ARG A 205 -3.99 -0.86 2.25
CA ARG A 205 -3.33 -0.79 3.57
C ARG A 205 -4.18 -1.37 4.72
N CYS A 206 -5.28 -2.06 4.39
CA CYS A 206 -6.21 -2.66 5.35
C CYS A 206 -6.68 -1.67 6.45
N GLY A 207 -6.96 -0.43 6.05
CA GLY A 207 -7.41 0.63 6.94
C GLY A 207 -6.30 1.48 7.58
N ALA A 208 -5.02 1.21 7.32
CA ALA A 208 -3.97 2.14 7.74
C ALA A 208 -4.01 3.42 6.90
N PRO A 209 -3.86 4.61 7.51
CA PRO A 209 -3.76 5.86 6.78
C PRO A 209 -2.52 5.88 5.87
N ASP A 210 -2.58 6.71 4.83
CA ASP A 210 -1.46 6.92 3.92
C ASP A 210 -0.25 7.48 4.69
N ASN A 211 0.88 6.79 4.57
CA ASN A 211 2.08 7.10 5.31
C ASN A 211 3.35 6.76 4.53
N ASN A 212 4.44 7.45 4.84
CA ASN A 212 5.73 7.37 4.13
C ASN A 212 6.59 6.19 4.58
N TRP A 213 6.23 5.51 5.67
CA TRP A 213 6.99 4.39 6.21
C TRP A 213 6.59 3.03 5.62
N GLY A 214 5.60 3.00 4.73
CA GLY A 214 5.11 1.75 4.14
C GLY A 214 4.37 0.86 5.14
N LEU A 215 3.87 1.42 6.23
CA LEU A 215 3.12 0.68 7.26
C LEU A 215 1.70 0.37 6.79
N HIS A 216 1.21 -0.80 7.15
CA HIS A 216 -0.14 -1.28 6.88
C HIS A 216 -0.66 -2.18 8.01
N TYR A 217 -1.98 -2.42 8.04
CA TYR A 217 -2.63 -3.28 9.04
C TYR A 217 -3.03 -4.66 8.48
N CYS A 218 -2.62 -4.96 7.24
CA CYS A 218 -2.91 -6.24 6.62
C CYS A 218 -2.20 -7.38 7.34
N ALA A 219 -2.86 -8.52 7.52
CA ALA A 219 -2.27 -9.70 8.14
C ALA A 219 -1.12 -10.31 7.31
N SER A 220 -1.09 -10.08 6.00
CA SER A 220 -0.06 -10.56 5.07
C SER A 220 -0.11 -9.78 3.74
N PRO A 221 1.01 -9.59 3.03
CA PRO A 221 2.40 -9.90 3.41
C PRO A 221 2.97 -8.87 4.39
N GLY A 222 4.13 -9.14 5.01
CA GLY A 222 4.87 -8.17 5.82
C GLY A 222 5.36 -8.69 7.18
N ASN A 223 6.38 -8.04 7.75
CA ASN A 223 6.91 -8.39 9.07
C ASN A 223 6.28 -7.50 10.14
N LEU A 224 6.20 -8.02 11.38
CA LEU A 224 5.78 -7.21 12.52
C LEU A 224 6.82 -6.12 12.79
N VAL A 225 6.34 -4.89 12.96
CA VAL A 225 7.24 -3.76 13.23
C VAL A 225 7.56 -3.71 14.72
N THR A 226 8.76 -4.13 15.10
CA THR A 226 9.25 -4.09 16.49
C THR A 226 10.01 -2.81 16.83
N SER A 227 10.48 -2.10 15.82
CA SER A 227 11.18 -0.82 15.95
C SER A 227 10.40 0.27 15.22
N ALA A 228 9.84 1.22 15.98
CA ALA A 228 9.12 2.34 15.41
C ALA A 228 10.06 3.25 14.61
N PRO A 229 9.71 3.62 13.36
CA PRO A 229 10.42 4.66 12.65
C PRO A 229 10.42 5.98 13.41
N ALA A 230 11.50 6.76 13.28
CA ALA A 230 11.56 8.09 13.88
C ALA A 230 10.41 8.97 13.35
N GLY A 231 9.78 9.73 14.25
CA GLY A 231 8.68 10.64 13.91
C GLY A 231 7.32 9.97 13.66
N LEU A 232 7.18 8.65 13.92
CA LEU A 232 5.92 7.93 13.69
C LEU A 232 4.74 8.62 14.40
N CYS A 233 4.89 8.89 15.70
CA CYS A 233 3.88 9.55 16.54
C CYS A 233 3.85 11.07 16.36
N ASP A 234 4.94 11.67 15.88
CA ASP A 234 5.08 13.13 15.75
C ASP A 234 4.49 13.65 14.42
N SER A 235 4.28 12.77 13.45
CA SER A 235 3.74 13.15 12.14
C SER A 235 2.27 13.57 12.13
N GLY A 236 1.52 13.26 13.19
CA GLY A 236 0.06 13.43 13.24
C GLY A 236 -0.72 12.46 12.36
N ILE A 237 -0.06 11.58 11.60
CA ILE A 237 -0.71 10.55 10.77
C ILE A 237 -1.21 9.41 11.65
N PHE A 238 -0.43 9.06 12.67
CA PHE A 238 -0.76 8.03 13.64
C PHE A 238 -0.84 8.63 15.03
N GLU A 239 -1.96 8.42 15.71
CA GLU A 239 -2.08 8.73 17.13
C GLU A 239 -1.46 7.59 17.95
N CYS A 240 -0.44 7.91 18.75
CA CYS A 240 0.16 6.96 19.67
C CYS A 240 -0.41 7.09 21.07
N ILE A 241 -0.51 5.98 21.80
CA ILE A 241 -0.85 6.02 23.22
C ILE A 241 0.25 6.72 24.03
N PRO A 242 -0.07 7.29 25.22
CA PRO A 242 0.95 7.72 26.16
C PRO A 242 1.94 6.58 26.45
N ASN A 243 3.23 6.90 26.56
CA ASN A 243 4.32 5.96 26.77
C ASN A 243 4.61 4.99 25.61
N PHE A 244 4.12 5.25 24.39
CA PHE A 244 4.42 4.43 23.21
C PHE A 244 5.92 4.11 23.05
N ASN A 245 6.79 5.11 23.21
CA ASN A 245 8.24 4.96 23.05
C ASN A 245 8.89 4.03 24.10
N ASN A 246 8.23 3.80 25.24
CA ASN A 246 8.73 2.93 26.31
C ASN A 246 8.32 1.46 26.13
N GLY A 247 7.51 1.15 25.11
CA GLY A 247 7.07 -0.22 24.83
C GLY A 247 8.16 -1.12 24.25
N THR A 248 8.08 -2.42 24.56
CA THR A 248 9.06 -3.45 24.19
C THR A 248 8.53 -4.51 23.22
N GLY A 249 7.25 -4.43 22.84
CA GLY A 249 6.62 -5.35 21.90
C GLY A 249 6.71 -4.89 20.44
N HIS A 250 5.96 -5.56 19.55
CA HIS A 250 5.69 -5.01 18.22
C HIS A 250 4.58 -3.96 18.27
N ILE A 251 4.49 -3.16 17.22
CA ILE A 251 3.48 -2.13 17.10
C ILE A 251 2.14 -2.77 16.72
N VAL A 252 1.10 -2.45 17.48
CA VAL A 252 -0.29 -2.85 17.23
C VAL A 252 -1.18 -1.63 17.17
N VAL A 253 -2.31 -1.76 16.49
CA VAL A 253 -3.42 -0.82 16.53
C VAL A 253 -4.37 -1.29 17.63
N CYS A 254 -4.70 -0.42 18.58
CA CYS A 254 -5.72 -0.67 19.59
C CYS A 254 -7.14 -0.49 19.01
N SER A 255 -8.17 -0.91 19.75
CA SER A 255 -9.57 -0.81 19.31
C SER A 255 -10.01 0.64 19.05
N ASP A 256 -9.50 1.58 19.83
CA ASP A 256 -9.71 3.02 19.66
C ASP A 256 -8.92 3.66 18.50
N GLY A 257 -8.15 2.87 17.75
CA GLY A 257 -7.37 3.31 16.58
C GLY A 257 -5.96 3.82 16.91
N LYS A 258 -5.57 3.88 18.20
CA LYS A 258 -4.24 4.36 18.59
C LYS A 258 -3.18 3.28 18.45
N LEU A 259 -1.94 3.68 18.17
CA LEU A 259 -0.81 2.77 18.12
C LEU A 259 -0.24 2.51 19.51
N SER A 260 0.10 1.25 19.78
CA SER A 260 0.80 0.79 20.99
C SER A 260 1.98 -0.10 20.64
N LYS A 261 3.13 0.09 21.31
CA LYS A 261 4.32 -0.76 21.17
C LYS A 261 4.34 -1.88 22.24
N SER A 262 3.19 -2.52 22.45
CA SER A 262 3.00 -3.59 23.43
C SER A 262 2.58 -4.92 22.81
N GLY A 263 2.57 -5.02 21.47
CA GLY A 263 2.19 -6.23 20.76
C GLY A 263 2.99 -7.45 21.22
N GLY A 264 2.30 -8.59 21.34
CA GLY A 264 2.88 -9.84 21.85
C GLY A 264 2.99 -9.92 23.38
N ILE A 265 2.67 -8.84 24.10
CA ILE A 265 2.64 -8.80 25.56
C ILE A 265 1.19 -8.99 26.04
N GLY A 266 1.01 -9.81 27.08
CA GLY A 266 -0.30 -10.01 27.72
C GLY A 266 -0.87 -8.70 28.26
N GLY A 267 -2.14 -8.42 27.95
CA GLY A 267 -2.80 -7.16 28.34
C GLY A 267 -2.52 -5.97 27.42
N SER A 268 -1.92 -6.18 26.25
CA SER A 268 -1.75 -5.15 25.22
C SER A 268 -3.08 -4.47 24.87
N CYS A 269 -3.04 -3.14 24.76
CA CYS A 269 -4.20 -2.29 24.52
C CYS A 269 -5.38 -2.47 25.51
N SER A 270 -5.18 -3.07 26.69
CA SER A 270 -6.28 -3.31 27.65
C SER A 270 -7.05 -2.05 28.05
N SER A 271 -6.35 -0.93 28.28
CA SER A 271 -6.97 0.38 28.55
C SER A 271 -7.57 1.08 27.32
N HIS A 272 -7.40 0.49 26.14
CA HIS A 272 -7.81 1.01 24.83
C HIS A 272 -8.73 0.03 24.07
N GLY A 273 -9.45 -0.83 24.81
CA GLY A 273 -10.43 -1.76 24.25
C GLY A 273 -9.84 -3.01 23.59
N GLY A 274 -8.57 -3.31 23.81
CA GLY A 274 -7.87 -4.49 23.28
C GLY A 274 -7.21 -4.26 21.92
N ASN A 275 -6.54 -5.30 21.42
CA ASN A 275 -5.82 -5.27 20.14
C ASN A 275 -6.81 -5.37 18.97
N LYS A 276 -6.64 -4.50 17.97
CA LYS A 276 -7.42 -4.50 16.73
C LYS A 276 -6.67 -5.16 15.57
N ALA A 277 -5.40 -4.79 15.37
CA ALA A 277 -4.56 -5.32 14.30
C ALA A 277 -3.07 -5.19 14.61
N ASP A 278 -2.25 -6.03 14.01
CA ASP A 278 -0.80 -5.84 13.99
C ASP A 278 -0.41 -4.77 12.96
N VAL A 279 0.57 -3.94 13.29
CA VAL A 279 1.22 -3.06 12.31
C VAL A 279 2.38 -3.80 11.68
N ARG A 280 2.38 -3.84 10.35
CA ARG A 280 3.40 -4.53 9.57
C ARG A 280 4.14 -3.60 8.61
N ASP A 281 5.40 -3.92 8.40
CA ASP A 281 6.26 -3.35 7.37
C ASP A 281 6.36 -4.31 6.18
N GLY A 282 7.15 -3.90 5.17
CA GLY A 282 7.48 -4.82 4.09
C GLY A 282 6.30 -5.07 3.17
N TRP A 283 5.31 -4.17 3.14
CA TRP A 283 4.57 -3.95 1.91
C TRP A 283 5.56 -3.41 0.88
N VAL A 284 6.22 -4.35 0.22
CA VAL A 284 6.90 -4.09 -1.02
C VAL A 284 5.75 -3.84 -2.00
N PRO A 285 5.47 -2.59 -2.45
CA PRO A 285 4.73 -2.44 -3.70
C PRO A 285 5.41 -3.38 -4.67
N PRO A 286 4.71 -4.19 -5.48
CA PRO A 286 5.36 -5.02 -6.49
C PRO A 286 6.44 -4.18 -7.17
N SER A 287 7.71 -4.48 -6.84
CA SER A 287 8.78 -3.50 -6.95
C SER A 287 9.07 -3.31 -8.42
N ASN A 288 8.91 -2.10 -8.92
CA ASN A 288 9.20 -1.77 -10.30
C ASN A 288 10.70 -1.48 -10.55
N THR A 289 11.57 -1.94 -9.65
CA THR A 289 13.03 -1.77 -9.75
C THR A 289 13.61 -2.99 -10.45
N GLU A 290 13.55 -3.02 -11.79
CA GLU A 290 14.55 -3.78 -12.55
C GLU A 290 15.87 -3.01 -12.36
N GLU A 291 16.82 -3.56 -11.58
CA GLU A 291 18.24 -3.21 -11.76
C GLU A 291 18.57 -3.40 -13.25
N PRO A 292 19.27 -2.45 -13.90
CA PRO A 292 19.76 -2.68 -15.24
C PRO A 292 20.67 -3.91 -15.18
N ILE A 293 20.23 -4.99 -15.80
CA ILE A 293 21.10 -6.12 -16.07
C ILE A 293 22.10 -5.57 -17.07
N GLU A 294 23.35 -5.34 -16.65
CA GLU A 294 24.44 -5.13 -17.59
C GLU A 294 24.47 -6.37 -18.49
N GLU A 295 24.07 -6.15 -19.74
CA GLU A 295 24.02 -7.15 -20.78
C GLU A 295 25.47 -7.45 -21.16
N GLU A 296 26.06 -8.47 -20.51
CA GLU A 296 27.34 -9.03 -20.94
C GLU A 296 27.18 -9.54 -22.37
N ASP A 297 27.83 -8.83 -23.30
CA ASP A 297 27.78 -9.00 -24.75
C ASP A 297 28.34 -10.37 -25.16
N PRO A 298 27.52 -11.34 -25.64
CA PRO A 298 27.96 -12.71 -25.89
C PRO A 298 28.59 -12.91 -27.28
N LEU A 299 29.33 -11.93 -27.81
CA LEU A 299 29.92 -11.96 -29.15
C LEU A 299 31.43 -12.24 -29.19
N SER A 300 31.95 -13.10 -28.31
CA SER A 300 33.35 -13.54 -28.45
C SER A 300 33.58 -14.97 -27.98
N GLN A 301 33.07 -15.95 -28.74
CA GLN A 301 33.64 -17.29 -28.79
C GLN A 301 33.07 -18.09 -29.97
N TRP A 302 33.77 -18.02 -31.11
CA TRP A 302 33.74 -19.06 -32.14
C TRP A 302 35.15 -19.68 -32.19
N PRO A 303 35.30 -21.01 -32.06
CA PRO A 303 36.58 -21.66 -32.27
C PRO A 303 36.86 -21.83 -33.77
N GLY A 304 38.09 -21.55 -34.17
CA GLY A 304 38.72 -22.07 -35.39
C GLY A 304 39.47 -23.36 -35.12
#